data_AF-A0A7M2XQN5-F1
#
_entry.id   AF-A0A7M2XQN5-F1
#
_cell.length_a   1.000
_cell.length_b   1.000
_cell.length_c   1.000
_cell.angle_alpha   90.00
_cell.angle_beta   90.00
_cell.angle_gamma   90.00
#
_symmetry.space_group_name_H-M   'P 1'
#
loop_
_entity.id
_entity.type
_entity.pdbx_description
1 polymer ?
#
loop_
_entity_poly.entity_id
_entity_poly.type
_entity_poly.pdbx_seq_one_letter_code
_entity_poly.pdbx_strand_id
1 'polypeptide(L)'
;MSELQKLKGTLESISAASKQTGGSLGQFKSKFTGQMGQVRAAIGGSAQRKDQEVIQSLEAASKQVEAAIRALEQAARTASNYGKSL
;
A
#
# COMPACT_ATOMS: atom_id res chain seq x y z
N MET A 1 -10.95 -31.39 12.95
CA MET A 1 -10.78 -30.28 11.99
C MET A 1 -9.89 -30.75 10.87
N SER A 2 -10.37 -30.69 9.62
CA SER A 2 -9.59 -31.07 8.44
C SER A 2 -8.50 -30.03 8.15
N GLU A 3 -7.37 -30.45 7.56
CA GLU A 3 -6.32 -29.54 7.09
C GLU A 3 -6.86 -28.49 6.11
N LEU A 4 -7.89 -28.84 5.32
CA LEU A 4 -8.60 -27.92 4.43
C LEU A 4 -9.35 -26.81 5.19
N GLN A 5 -9.97 -27.13 6.32
CA GLN A 5 -10.65 -26.12 7.16
C GLN A 5 -9.65 -25.17 7.80
N LYS A 6 -8.48 -25.67 8.22
CA LYS A 6 -7.38 -24.83 8.73
C LYS A 6 -6.85 -23.90 7.64
N LEU A 7 -6.60 -24.43 6.44
CA LEU A 7 -6.15 -23.66 5.28
C LEU A 7 -7.14 -22.54 4.92
N LYS A 8 -8.44 -22.85 4.86
CA LYS A 8 -9.50 -21.86 4.62
C LYS A 8 -9.46 -20.73 5.65
N GLY A 9 -9.39 -21.06 6.94
CA GLY A 9 -9.30 -20.05 8.01
C GLY A 9 -8.03 -19.18 7.91
N THR A 10 -6.89 -19.76 7.55
CA THR A 10 -5.65 -19.00 7.30
C THR A 10 -5.79 -18.05 6.11
N LEU A 11 -6.38 -18.49 5.00
CA LEU A 11 -6.59 -17.67 3.81
C LEU A 11 -7.55 -16.51 4.05
N GLU A 12 -8.63 -16.76 4.78
CA GLU A 12 -9.57 -15.70 5.18
C GLU A 12 -8.89 -14.67 6.07
N SER A 13 -8.07 -15.11 7.01
CA SER A 13 -7.29 -14.22 7.88
C SER A 13 -6.28 -13.38 7.09
N ILE A 14 -5.55 -13.99 6.14
CA ILE A 14 -4.61 -13.26 5.26
C ILE A 14 -5.36 -12.25 4.39
N SER A 15 -6.51 -12.62 3.84
CA SER A 15 -7.35 -11.73 3.05
C SER A 15 -7.82 -10.52 3.86
N ALA A 16 -8.31 -10.75 5.08
CA ALA A 16 -8.74 -9.69 5.99
C ALA A 16 -7.59 -8.75 6.36
N ALA A 17 -6.44 -9.31 6.78
CA ALA A 17 -5.25 -8.55 7.14
C ALA A 17 -4.71 -7.73 5.95
N SER A 18 -4.73 -8.31 4.75
CA SER A 18 -4.29 -7.63 3.52
C SER A 18 -5.21 -6.46 3.16
N LYS A 19 -6.54 -6.63 3.27
CA LYS A 19 -7.50 -5.52 3.05
C LYS A 19 -7.34 -4.42 4.10
N GLN A 20 -7.20 -4.77 5.36
CA GLN A 20 -7.00 -3.82 6.45
C GLN A 20 -5.70 -3.02 6.23
N THR A 21 -4.59 -3.71 5.93
CA THR A 21 -3.30 -3.07 5.69
C THR A 21 -3.33 -2.21 4.43
N GLY A 22 -3.93 -2.70 3.34
CA GLY A 22 -4.13 -1.91 2.12
C GLY A 22 -4.94 -0.63 2.37
N GLY A 23 -5.98 -0.71 3.20
CA GLY A 23 -6.75 0.46 3.63
C GLY A 23 -5.92 1.47 4.43
N SER A 24 -5.15 1.00 5.42
CA SER A 24 -4.23 1.84 6.20
C SER A 24 -3.16 2.50 5.33
N LEU A 25 -2.58 1.75 4.38
CA LEU A 25 -1.62 2.27 3.41
C LEU A 25 -2.28 3.29 2.47
N GLY A 26 -3.53 3.08 2.06
CA GLY A 26 -4.30 4.05 1.27
C GLY A 26 -4.50 5.38 2.00
N GLN A 27 -4.87 5.33 3.27
CA GLN A 27 -4.97 6.52 4.12
C GLN A 27 -3.61 7.22 4.31
N PHE A 28 -2.56 6.43 4.55
CA PHE A 28 -1.20 6.94 4.64
C PHE A 28 -0.78 7.62 3.34
N LYS A 29 -0.98 6.99 2.18
CA LYS A 29 -0.67 7.56 0.86
C LYS A 29 -1.35 8.91 0.65
N SER A 30 -2.62 9.03 1.02
CA SER A 30 -3.36 10.29 0.89
C SER A 30 -2.73 11.41 1.72
N LYS A 31 -2.39 11.13 2.98
CA LYS A 31 -1.70 12.09 3.87
C LYS A 31 -0.30 12.43 3.36
N PHE A 32 0.45 11.40 2.97
CA PHE A 32 1.81 11.51 2.46
C PHE A 32 1.86 12.38 1.18
N THR A 33 0.93 12.17 0.25
CA THR A 33 0.82 13.00 -0.97
C THR A 33 0.48 14.46 -0.65
N GLY A 34 -0.39 14.71 0.33
CA GLY A 34 -0.66 16.07 0.82
C GLY A 34 0.58 16.75 1.40
N GLN A 35 1.33 16.04 2.24
CA GLN A 35 2.60 16.53 2.80
C GLN A 35 3.66 16.76 1.72
N MET A 36 3.76 15.89 0.72
CA MET A 36 4.63 16.11 -0.43
C MET A 36 4.29 17.40 -1.18
N GLY A 37 3.00 17.72 -1.34
CA GLY A 37 2.56 18.98 -1.92
C GLY A 37 3.04 20.19 -1.12
N GLN A 38 2.98 20.12 0.20
CA GLN A 38 3.52 21.16 1.10
C GLN A 38 5.04 21.30 0.96
N VAL A 39 5.76 20.18 0.89
CA VAL A 39 7.23 20.19 0.66
C VAL A 39 7.55 20.83 -0.69
N ARG A 40 6.83 20.48 -1.76
CA ARG A 40 7.00 21.10 -3.09
C ARG A 40 6.74 22.61 -3.07
N ALA A 41 5.68 23.04 -2.37
CA ALA A 41 5.34 24.45 -2.24
C ALA A 41 6.42 25.21 -1.43
N ALA A 42 6.92 24.62 -0.35
CA ALA A 42 7.96 25.21 0.50
C ALA A 42 9.32 25.31 -0.22
N ILE A 43 9.65 24.32 -1.07
CA ILE A 43 10.83 24.35 -1.93
C ILE A 43 10.71 25.44 -3.01
N GLY A 44 9.50 25.89 -3.35
CA GLY A 44 9.29 27.18 -4.02
C GLY A 44 10.04 27.36 -5.34
N GLY A 45 10.20 26.30 -6.15
CA GLY A 45 10.93 26.35 -7.41
C GLY A 45 12.47 26.40 -7.27
N SER A 46 13.01 26.15 -6.08
CA SER A 46 14.45 26.09 -5.83
C SER A 46 15.09 25.02 -6.72
N ALA A 47 16.06 25.46 -7.53
CA ALA A 47 16.77 24.64 -8.52
C ALA A 47 17.93 23.82 -7.90
N GLN A 48 18.03 23.75 -6.57
CA GLN A 48 19.12 23.03 -5.93
C GLN A 48 18.92 21.52 -6.09
N ARG A 49 20.01 20.83 -6.45
CA ARG A 49 20.04 19.38 -6.64
C ARG A 49 19.51 18.60 -5.41
N LYS A 50 19.72 19.13 -4.20
CA LYS A 50 19.21 18.52 -2.95
C LYS A 50 17.69 18.56 -2.85
N ASP A 51 17.06 19.64 -3.27
CA ASP A 51 15.60 19.77 -3.27
C ASP A 51 14.96 18.77 -4.26
N GLN A 52 15.57 18.63 -5.44
CA GLN A 52 15.16 17.63 -6.42
C GLN A 52 15.31 16.20 -5.89
N GLU A 53 16.41 15.90 -5.18
CA GLU A 53 16.65 14.57 -4.59
C GLU A 53 15.61 14.23 -3.51
N VAL A 54 15.23 15.20 -2.68
CA VAL A 54 14.14 15.03 -1.70
C VAL A 54 12.82 14.73 -2.39
N ILE A 55 12.43 15.54 -3.38
CA ILE A 55 11.16 15.33 -4.11
C ILE A 55 11.15 13.97 -4.82
N GLN A 56 12.24 13.59 -5.48
CA GLN A 56 12.36 12.30 -6.14
C GLN A 56 12.25 11.13 -5.17
N SER A 57 12.89 11.22 -4.00
CA SER A 57 12.82 10.20 -2.96
C SER A 57 11.39 10.05 -2.43
N LEU A 58 10.69 11.17 -2.20
CA LEU A 58 9.29 11.16 -1.77
C LEU A 58 8.36 10.59 -2.85
N GLU A 59 8.57 10.93 -4.13
CA GLU A 59 7.80 10.36 -5.23
C GLU A 59 8.00 8.86 -5.38
N ALA A 60 9.25 8.39 -5.27
CA ALA A 60 9.57 6.98 -5.29
C ALA A 60 8.84 6.25 -4.15
N ALA A 61 8.89 6.79 -2.92
CA ALA A 61 8.17 6.23 -1.79
C ALA A 61 6.65 6.17 -2.03
N SER A 62 6.05 7.25 -2.55
CA SER A 62 4.60 7.29 -2.85
C SER A 62 4.19 6.21 -3.85
N LYS A 63 4.98 6.03 -4.92
CA LYS A 63 4.76 4.98 -5.91
C LYS A 63 4.85 3.58 -5.31
N GLN A 64 5.83 3.34 -4.43
CA GLN A 64 5.97 2.02 -3.79
C GLN A 64 4.84 1.72 -2.81
N VAL A 65 4.34 2.71 -2.09
CA VAL A 65 3.14 2.56 -1.25
C VAL A 65 1.93 2.20 -2.11
N GLU A 66 1.76 2.85 -3.26
CA GLU A 66 0.68 2.49 -4.19
C GLU A 66 0.82 1.06 -4.72
N ALA A 67 2.03 0.65 -5.11
CA ALA A 67 2.30 -0.71 -5.55
C ALA A 67 2.00 -1.74 -4.45
N ALA A 68 2.37 -1.45 -3.20
CA ALA A 68 2.08 -2.29 -2.05
C ALA A 68 0.57 -2.44 -1.80
N ILE A 69 -0.20 -1.34 -1.90
CA ILE A 69 -1.67 -1.39 -1.79
C ILE A 69 -2.25 -2.34 -2.84
N ARG A 70 -1.87 -2.16 -4.11
CA ARG A 70 -2.35 -3.01 -5.22
C ARG A 70 -1.98 -4.48 -5.02
N ALA A 71 -0.76 -4.75 -4.56
CA ALA A 71 -0.28 -6.10 -4.28
C ALA A 71 -1.09 -6.77 -3.16
N LEU A 72 -1.37 -6.05 -2.08
CA LEU A 72 -2.21 -6.54 -0.97
C LEU A 72 -3.65 -6.78 -1.40
N GLU A 73 -4.23 -5.89 -2.22
CA GLU A 73 -5.56 -6.08 -2.78
C GLU A 73 -5.62 -7.34 -3.66
N GLN A 74 -4.61 -7.58 -4.50
CA GLN A 74 -4.54 -8.76 -5.34
C GLN A 74 -4.38 -10.03 -4.49
N ALA A 75 -3.49 -10.03 -3.49
CA ALA A 75 -3.33 -11.14 -2.56
C ALA A 75 -4.63 -11.48 -1.83
N ALA A 76 -5.35 -10.45 -1.34
CA ALA A 76 -6.64 -10.64 -0.68
C ALA A 76 -7.70 -11.25 -1.62
N ARG A 77 -7.77 -10.79 -2.87
CA ARG A 77 -8.68 -11.34 -3.88
C ARG A 77 -8.35 -12.81 -4.18
N THR A 78 -7.08 -13.13 -4.43
CA THR A 78 -6.65 -14.51 -4.70
C THR A 78 -6.94 -15.43 -3.52
N ALA A 79 -6.57 -15.02 -2.29
CA ALA A 79 -6.82 -15.81 -1.08
C ALA A 79 -8.32 -16.03 -0.84
N SER A 80 -9.15 -14.99 -1.02
CA SER A 80 -10.60 -15.10 -0.89
C SER A 80 -11.23 -15.99 -1.95
N ASN A 81 -10.80 -15.89 -3.21
CA ASN A 81 -11.33 -16.71 -4.31
C ASN A 81 -10.97 -18.19 -4.12
N TYR A 82 -9.74 -18.47 -3.70
CA TYR A 82 -9.32 -19.84 -3.41
C TYR A 82 -10.07 -20.41 -2.20
N GLY A 83 -10.21 -19.64 -1.11
CA GLY A 83 -11.00 -20.04 0.06
C GLY A 83 -12.49 -20.29 -0.22
N LYS A 84 -13.07 -19.63 -1.24
CA LYS A 84 -14.44 -19.91 -1.74
C LYS A 84 -14.55 -21.17 -2.59
N SER A 85 -13.45 -21.57 -3.23
CA SER A 85 -13.39 -22.76 -4.08
C SER A 85 -13.09 -24.04 -3.28
N LEU A 86 -12.76 -23.90 -1.98
CA LEU A 86 -12.58 -24.95 -0.98
C LEU A 86 -13.86 -25.19 -0.17
#